data_AF-A0A520UDM0-F1
#
_entry.id   AF-A0A520UDM0-F1
#
_cell.length_a   1.000
_cell.length_b   1.000
_cell.length_c   1.000
_cell.angle_alpha   90.00
_cell.angle_beta   90.00
_cell.angle_gamma   90.00
#
_symmetry.space_group_name_H-M   'P 1'
#
loop_
_entity.id
_entity.type
_entity.pdbx_description
1 polymer ?
#
loop_
_entity_poly.entity_id
_entity_poly.type
_entity_poly.pdbx_seq_one_letter_code
_entity_poly.pdbx_strand_id
1 'polypeptide(L)'
;RAIGATPGEIRVQIILEMVFLTILAGLIGIIVGSMLLFLINVGTASLEDFPFANPTVPLMIVFGAFSIMITLGILIGFIPAERAVSIKPIDALRDE
;
A
#
# COMPACT_ATOMS: atom_id res chain seq x y z
N ARG A 1 -19.01 -8.15 15.96
CA ARG A 1 -19.73 -7.75 17.19
C ARG A 1 -20.39 -8.91 17.95
N ALA A 2 -20.58 -10.09 17.35
CA ALA A 2 -21.09 -11.29 18.05
C ALA A 2 -20.10 -11.88 19.09
N ILE A 3 -18.80 -11.53 19.02
CA ILE A 3 -17.73 -12.03 19.90
C ILE A 3 -17.19 -10.90 20.83
N GLY A 4 -17.96 -9.84 21.09
CA GLY A 4 -17.60 -8.81 22.09
C GLY A 4 -16.68 -7.67 21.64
N ALA A 5 -16.12 -7.70 20.42
CA ALA A 5 -15.31 -6.60 19.90
C ALA A 5 -16.12 -5.28 19.75
N THR A 6 -15.58 -4.21 20.33
CA THR A 6 -16.11 -2.85 20.26
C THR A 6 -15.93 -2.25 18.86
N PRO A 7 -16.79 -1.30 18.46
CA PRO A 7 -16.61 -0.47 17.26
C PRO A 7 -15.19 0.07 17.05
N GLY A 8 -14.55 0.52 18.13
CA GLY A 8 -13.22 1.10 18.09
C GLY A 8 -12.15 0.06 17.74
N GLU A 9 -12.24 -1.13 18.32
CA GLU A 9 -11.30 -2.24 18.05
C GLU A 9 -11.38 -2.69 16.59
N ILE A 10 -12.58 -2.80 16.03
CA ILE A 10 -12.77 -3.16 14.62
C ILE A 10 -12.16 -2.08 13.70
N ARG A 11 -12.36 -0.80 14.02
CA ARG A 11 -11.78 0.30 13.24
C ARG A 11 -10.24 0.23 13.24
N VAL A 12 -9.64 0.04 14.41
CA VAL A 12 -8.18 -0.06 14.56
C VAL A 12 -7.63 -1.29 13.85
N GLN A 13 -8.30 -2.44 13.94
CA GLN A 13 -7.89 -3.66 13.24
C GLN A 13 -7.87 -3.44 11.71
N ILE A 14 -8.93 -2.87 11.15
CA ILE A 14 -9.01 -2.59 9.71
C ILE A 14 -7.92 -1.61 9.29
N ILE A 15 -7.67 -0.57 10.06
CA ILE A 15 -6.59 0.39 9.77
C ILE A 15 -5.22 -0.31 9.80
N LEU A 16 -4.96 -1.15 10.79
CA LEU A 16 -3.69 -1.90 10.89
C LEU A 16 -3.51 -2.86 9.71
N GLU A 17 -4.57 -3.55 9.30
CA GLU A 17 -4.55 -4.44 8.14
C GLU A 17 -4.27 -3.66 6.84
N MET A 18 -4.90 -2.48 6.67
CA MET A 18 -4.64 -1.59 5.54
C MET A 18 -3.20 -1.09 5.51
N VAL A 19 -2.65 -0.68 6.66
CA VAL A 19 -1.25 -0.25 6.77
C VAL A 19 -0.31 -1.41 6.44
N PHE A 20 -0.58 -2.60 6.96
CA PHE A 20 0.20 -3.80 6.69
C PHE A 20 0.22 -4.15 5.20
N LEU A 21 -0.95 -4.19 4.56
CA LEU A 21 -1.07 -4.44 3.11
C LEU A 21 -0.39 -3.34 2.28
N THR A 22 -0.51 -2.08 2.70
CA THR A 22 0.14 -0.94 2.01
C THR A 22 1.67 -1.06 2.08
N ILE A 23 2.22 -1.40 3.24
CA ILE A 23 3.68 -1.61 3.40
C ILE A 23 4.15 -2.78 2.54
N LEU A 24 3.44 -3.91 2.56
CA LEU A 24 3.76 -5.07 1.72
C LEU A 24 3.74 -4.71 0.24
N ALA A 25 2.69 -4.02 -0.23
CA ALA A 25 2.59 -3.58 -1.61
C ALA A 25 3.73 -2.63 -2.01
N GLY A 26 4.13 -1.72 -1.11
CA GLY A 26 5.26 -0.84 -1.34
C GLY A 26 6.59 -1.57 -1.47
N LEU A 27 6.85 -2.54 -0.58
CA LEU A 27 8.06 -3.36 -0.65
C LEU A 27 8.14 -4.14 -1.96
N ILE A 28 7.03 -4.77 -2.36
CA ILE A 28 6.92 -5.46 -3.65
C ILE A 28 7.14 -4.47 -4.80
N GLY A 29 6.56 -3.27 -4.73
CA GLY A 29 6.74 -2.21 -5.72
C GLY A 29 8.20 -1.76 -5.87
N ILE A 30 8.96 -1.65 -4.79
CA ILE A 30 10.40 -1.33 -4.84
C ILE A 30 11.19 -2.45 -5.51
N ILE A 31 10.89 -3.71 -5.18
CA ILE A 31 11.54 -4.87 -5.80
C ILE A 31 11.25 -4.91 -7.30
N VAL A 32 9.99 -4.79 -7.70
CA VAL A 32 9.57 -4.80 -9.11
C VAL A 32 10.14 -3.58 -9.86
N GLY A 33 10.10 -2.40 -9.25
CA GLY A 33 10.64 -1.17 -9.84
C GLY A 33 12.15 -1.24 -10.06
N SER A 34 12.91 -1.73 -9.07
CA SER A 34 14.35 -1.92 -9.21
C SER A 34 14.71 -2.99 -10.26
N MET A 35 13.93 -4.08 -10.33
CA MET A 35 14.09 -5.10 -11.37
C MET A 35 13.83 -4.52 -12.77
N LEU A 36 12.81 -3.68 -12.92
CA LEU A 36 12.52 -3.01 -14.19
C LEU A 36 13.65 -2.06 -14.61
N LEU A 37 14.18 -1.26 -13.67
CA LEU A 37 15.33 -0.39 -13.93
C LEU A 37 16.57 -1.17 -14.32
N PHE A 38 16.81 -2.32 -13.69
CA PHE A 38 17.90 -3.23 -14.05
C PHE A 38 17.75 -3.77 -15.49
N LEU A 39 16.55 -4.23 -15.86
CA LEU A 39 16.28 -4.73 -17.21
C LEU A 39 16.45 -3.64 -18.28
N ILE A 40 16.00 -2.42 -18.00
CA ILE A 40 16.21 -1.26 -18.88
C ILE A 40 17.70 -1.00 -19.05
N ASN A 41 18.45 -0.93 -17.94
CA ASN A 41 19.88 -0.67 -17.97
C ASN A 41 20.64 -1.70 -18.83
N VAL A 42 20.34 -2.99 -18.66
CA VAL A 42 20.93 -4.07 -19.48
C VAL A 42 20.53 -3.95 -20.95
N GLY A 43 19.28 -3.61 -21.24
CA GLY A 43 18.78 -3.46 -22.61
C GLY A 43 19.33 -2.23 -23.34
N THR A 44 19.70 -1.18 -22.60
CA THR A 44 20.25 0.07 -23.16
C THR A 44 21.77 0.20 -23.06
N ALA A 45 22.46 -0.80 -22.49
CA ALA A 45 23.90 -0.76 -22.24
C ALA A 45 24.75 -0.51 -23.50
N SER A 46 24.27 -0.90 -24.68
CA SER A 46 24.97 -0.74 -25.96
C SER A 46 24.62 0.56 -26.71
N LEU A 47 23.72 1.38 -26.16
CA LEU A 47 23.26 2.64 -26.76
C LEU A 47 23.99 3.80 -26.06
N GLU A 48 25.16 4.19 -26.58
CA GLU A 48 26.01 5.24 -25.99
C GLU A 48 25.33 6.62 -25.91
N ASP A 49 24.34 6.87 -26.77
CA ASP A 49 23.60 8.14 -26.87
C ASP A 49 22.24 8.12 -26.15
N PHE A 50 21.97 7.10 -25.32
CA PHE A 50 20.68 7.00 -24.64
C PHE A 50 20.63 7.93 -23.41
N PRO A 51 19.71 8.91 -23.34
CA PRO A 51 19.64 9.88 -22.24
C PRO A 51 19.26 9.27 -20.88
N PHE A 52 18.98 7.97 -20.82
CA PHE A 52 18.65 7.22 -19.61
C PHE A 52 19.75 6.24 -19.17
N ALA A 53 20.98 6.40 -19.66
CA ALA A 53 22.11 5.60 -19.20
C ALA A 53 22.27 5.72 -17.66
N ASN A 54 22.31 4.59 -16.95
CA ASN A 54 22.35 4.49 -15.49
C ASN A 54 21.17 5.14 -14.75
N PRO A 55 19.94 4.63 -14.90
CA PRO A 55 18.78 5.18 -14.20
C PRO A 55 18.89 4.86 -12.71
N THR A 56 19.32 5.85 -11.92
CA THR A 56 19.47 5.74 -10.46
C THR A 56 18.36 6.53 -9.80
N VAL A 57 17.64 5.92 -8.87
CA VAL A 57 16.60 6.59 -8.07
C VAL A 57 17.19 7.00 -6.72
N PRO A 58 17.19 8.30 -6.37
CA PRO A 58 17.61 8.75 -5.05
C PRO A 58 16.75 8.14 -3.93
N LEU A 59 17.39 7.66 -2.85
CA LEU A 59 16.69 7.08 -1.70
C LEU A 59 15.64 8.04 -1.09
N MET A 60 15.89 9.34 -1.14
CA MET A 60 14.95 10.36 -0.66
C MET A 60 13.61 10.32 -1.42
N ILE A 61 13.64 10.06 -2.73
CA ILE A 61 12.41 9.93 -3.54
C ILE A 61 11.67 8.66 -3.14
N VAL A 62 12.39 7.56 -2.90
CA VAL A 62 11.78 6.29 -2.46
C VAL A 62 11.07 6.47 -1.12
N PHE A 63 11.75 7.06 -0.12
CA PHE A 63 11.14 7.34 1.18
C PHE A 63 9.96 8.33 1.08
N GLY A 64 10.08 9.36 0.24
CA GLY A 64 8.99 10.31 -0.01
C GLY A 64 7.75 9.64 -0.61
N ALA A 65 7.93 8.83 -1.66
CA ALA A 65 6.86 8.08 -2.29
C ALA A 65 6.21 7.08 -1.32
N PHE A 66 7.03 6.38 -0.52
CA PHE A 66 6.54 5.42 0.49
C PHE A 66 5.70 6.12 1.57
N SER A 67 6.14 7.29 2.02
CA SER A 67 5.42 8.09 3.02
C SER A 67 4.07 8.58 2.49
N ILE A 68 4.04 9.06 1.25
CA ILE A 68 2.80 9.47 0.56
C ILE A 68 1.86 8.27 0.42
N MET A 69 2.40 7.12 0.00
CA MET A 69 1.62 5.90 -0.20
C MET A 69 0.97 5.42 1.12
N ILE A 70 1.71 5.37 2.22
CA ILE A 70 1.16 5.03 3.55
C ILE A 70 0.07 6.03 3.96
N THR A 71 0.32 7.33 3.80
CA THR A 71 -0.64 8.38 4.14
C THR A 71 -1.94 8.21 3.37
N LEU A 72 -1.85 8.01 2.05
CA LEU A 72 -3.01 7.78 1.20
C LEU A 72 -3.72 6.47 1.53
N GLY A 73 -2.97 5.40 1.82
CA GLY A 73 -3.52 4.10 2.24
C GLY A 73 -4.35 4.21 3.52
N ILE A 74 -3.86 4.97 4.52
CA ILE A 74 -4.59 5.24 5.76
C ILE A 74 -5.85 6.06 5.49
N LEU A 75 -5.74 7.15 4.71
CA LEU A 75 -6.88 8.03 4.40
C LEU A 75 -8.01 7.27 3.68
N ILE A 76 -7.65 6.46 2.69
CA ILE A 76 -8.62 5.64 1.95
C ILE A 76 -9.17 4.53 2.84
N GLY A 77 -8.33 3.87 3.64
CA GLY A 77 -8.71 2.79 4.56
C GLY A 77 -9.66 3.22 5.68
N PHE A 78 -9.73 4.52 5.98
CA PHE A 78 -10.69 5.06 6.95
C PHE A 78 -12.16 4.94 6.48
N ILE A 79 -12.42 5.09 5.19
CA ILE A 79 -13.77 4.99 4.61
C ILE A 79 -14.40 3.60 4.82
N PRO A 80 -13.75 2.47 4.43
CA PRO A 80 -14.30 1.14 4.67
C PRO A 80 -14.32 0.79 6.16
N ALA A 81 -13.36 1.28 6.97
CA ALA A 81 -13.37 1.07 8.41
C ALA A 81 -14.63 1.69 9.06
N GLU A 82 -15.01 2.89 8.64
CA GLU A 82 -16.24 3.54 9.12
C GLU A 82 -17.50 2.80 8.67
N ARG A 83 -17.53 2.34 7.41
CA ARG A 83 -18.63 1.52 6.89
C ARG A 83 -18.80 0.23 7.68
N ALA A 84 -17.71 -0.50 7.95
CA ALA A 84 -17.75 -1.77 8.68
C ALA A 84 -18.30 -1.63 10.10
N VAL A 85 -18.00 -0.51 10.77
CA VAL A 85 -18.49 -0.22 12.13
C VAL A 85 -19.97 0.21 12.14
N SER A 86 -20.44 0.84 11.07
CA SER A 86 -21.82 1.33 10.94
C SER A 86 -22.87 0.24 10.70
N ILE A 87 -22.46 -0.96 10.25
CA ILE A 87 -23.36 -2.09 10.01
C ILE A 87 -23.91 -2.61 11.35
N LYS A 88 -25.24 -2.72 11.45
CA LYS A 88 -25.88 -3.24 12.66
C LYS A 88 -25.54 -4.73 12.78
N PRO A 89 -25.19 -5.21 13.99
CA PRO A 89 -24.82 -6.63 14.21
C PRO A 89 -25.93 -7.60 13.83
N ILE A 90 -27.18 -7.16 13.97
CA ILE A 90 -28.36 -7.96 13.65
C ILE A 90 -28.54 -8.14 12.15
N ASP A 91 -28.10 -7.16 11.34
CA ASP A 91 -28.13 -7.25 9.88
C ASP A 91 -26.94 -8.07 9.37
N ALA A 92 -25.77 -7.95 10.02
CA ALA A 92 -24.58 -8.75 9.69
C ALA A 92 -24.75 -10.26 9.96
N LEU A 93 -25.61 -10.67 10.90
CA LEU A 93 -25.94 -12.07 11.20
C LEU A 93 -27.12 -12.62 10.37
N ARG A 94 -27.83 -11.75 9.64
CA ARG A 94 -29.03 -12.10 8.87
C ARG A 94 -28.74 -12.30 7.38
N ASP A 95 -27.58 -11.82 6.92
CA ASP A 95 -27.00 -12.14 5.60
C ASP A 95 -26.17 -13.44 5.61
N GLU A 96 -26.08 -14.13 6.76
CA GLU A 96 -25.72 -15.56 6.86
C GLU A 96 -26.99 -16.42 6.86
#